data_AF-A0A352GI55-F1
#
_entry.id   AF-A0A352GI55-F1
#
_cell.length_a   1.000
_cell.length_b   1.000
_cell.length_c   1.000
_cell.angle_alpha   90.00
_cell.angle_beta   90.00
_cell.angle_gamma   90.00
#
_symmetry.space_group_name_H-M   'P 1'
#
loop_
_entity.id
_entity.type
_entity.pdbx_description
1 polymer ?
#
loop_
_entity_poly.entity_id
_entity_poly.type
_entity_poly.pdbx_seq_one_letter_code
_entity_poly.pdbx_strand_id
1 'polypeptide(L)'
;MSGAVLKILVIDESAERAEVLLAGLEDAGYHQVHHLREMTDLVPRIAAIDPDVILIDLENPNRDTVEQMFRVSREVKRPIAMFVDESDPEMTKQAIRAGVSAYIIDGLRRDRIQPVVDVAISRFEAYRELEQRATDAELQLAERKVIDRAKAVLMEKRAMTEPAAYDAIRAMARAKGKRMVEVAESLLTAQELGI
;
A
#
# COMPACT_ATOMS: atom_id res chain seq x y z
N MET A 1 -3.25 -26.00 9.95
CA MET A 1 -2.21 -24.95 9.96
C MET A 1 -2.51 -24.08 11.16
N SER A 2 -1.52 -23.84 12.03
CA SER A 2 -1.70 -22.95 13.19
C SER A 2 -1.94 -21.55 12.66
N GLY A 3 -3.21 -21.15 12.52
CA GLY A 3 -3.57 -19.82 12.07
C GLY A 3 -2.99 -18.80 13.05
N ALA A 4 -2.21 -17.85 12.56
CA ALA A 4 -1.83 -16.70 13.36
C ALA A 4 -3.11 -16.07 13.94
N VAL A 5 -3.06 -15.67 15.20
CA VAL A 5 -4.18 -14.95 15.83
C VAL A 5 -4.32 -13.62 15.10
N LEU A 6 -5.27 -13.55 14.16
CA LEU A 6 -5.55 -12.36 13.38
C LEU A 6 -6.17 -11.28 14.27
N LYS A 7 -5.54 -10.10 14.31
CA LYS A 7 -6.11 -8.93 14.96
C LYS A 7 -7.02 -8.20 13.98
N ILE A 8 -8.31 -8.17 14.28
CA ILE A 8 -9.33 -7.55 13.44
C ILE A 8 -9.78 -6.25 14.10
N LEU A 9 -9.83 -5.17 13.31
CA LEU A 9 -10.46 -3.93 13.71
C LEU A 9 -11.80 -3.79 12.99
N VAL A 10 -12.87 -3.64 13.75
CA VAL A 10 -14.21 -3.30 13.27
C VAL A 10 -14.43 -1.80 13.47
N ILE A 11 -14.92 -1.13 12.43
CA ILE A 11 -15.35 0.26 12.45
C ILE A 11 -16.84 0.28 12.10
N ASP A 12 -17.68 0.61 13.07
CA ASP A 12 -19.14 0.67 12.90
C ASP A 12 -19.73 1.61 13.94
N GLU A 13 -20.51 2.59 13.49
CA GLU A 13 -21.19 3.58 14.36
C GLU A 13 -22.44 2.98 15.06
N SER A 14 -23.02 1.91 14.51
CA SER A 14 -24.18 1.23 15.09
C SER A 14 -23.76 0.20 16.13
N ALA A 15 -24.24 0.38 17.37
CA ALA A 15 -23.99 -0.58 18.44
C ALA A 15 -24.63 -1.94 18.14
N GLU A 16 -25.86 -1.94 17.63
CA GLU A 16 -26.64 -3.16 17.41
C GLU A 16 -26.05 -4.01 16.29
N ARG A 17 -25.62 -3.39 15.18
CA ARG A 17 -24.96 -4.11 14.08
C ARG A 17 -23.58 -4.60 14.48
N ALA A 18 -22.81 -3.77 15.18
CA ALA A 18 -21.50 -4.14 15.68
C ALA A 18 -21.58 -5.38 16.60
N GLU A 19 -22.58 -5.48 17.48
CA GLU A 19 -22.76 -6.68 18.32
C GLU A 19 -22.95 -7.95 17.49
N VAL A 20 -23.75 -7.89 16.42
CA VAL A 20 -23.96 -9.03 15.52
C VAL A 20 -22.67 -9.40 14.78
N LEU A 21 -21.90 -8.40 14.33
CA LEU A 21 -20.61 -8.58 13.67
C LEU A 21 -19.57 -9.19 14.60
N LEU A 22 -19.41 -8.64 15.81
CA LEU A 22 -18.48 -9.13 16.82
C LEU A 22 -18.80 -10.58 17.20
N ALA A 23 -20.07 -10.91 17.39
CA ALA A 23 -20.50 -12.30 17.64
C ALA A 23 -20.19 -13.21 16.45
N GLY A 24 -20.42 -12.75 15.21
CA GLY A 24 -20.10 -13.51 14.01
C GLY A 24 -18.59 -13.76 13.82
N LEU A 25 -17.76 -12.80 14.21
CA LEU A 25 -16.29 -12.94 14.21
C LEU A 25 -15.83 -13.93 15.28
N GLU A 26 -16.40 -13.86 16.48
CA GLU A 26 -16.08 -14.76 17.57
C GLU A 26 -16.48 -16.21 17.23
N ASP A 27 -17.67 -16.42 16.67
CA ASP A 27 -18.13 -17.73 16.18
C ASP A 27 -17.21 -18.32 15.09
N ALA A 28 -16.61 -17.45 14.27
CA ALA A 28 -15.64 -17.83 13.23
C ALA A 28 -14.22 -18.09 13.79
N GLY A 29 -14.01 -17.96 15.10
CA GLY A 29 -12.75 -18.21 15.78
C GLY A 29 -11.80 -17.00 15.84
N TYR A 30 -12.28 -15.80 15.56
CA TYR A 30 -11.51 -14.57 15.71
C TYR A 30 -11.69 -14.00 17.13
N HIS A 31 -10.63 -14.08 17.93
CA HIS A 31 -10.67 -13.67 19.34
C HIS A 31 -9.98 -12.33 19.64
N GLN A 32 -9.25 -11.75 18.66
CA GLN A 32 -8.62 -10.43 18.80
C GLN A 32 -9.36 -9.38 17.99
N VAL A 33 -10.57 -9.04 18.45
CA VAL A 33 -11.40 -8.05 17.77
C VAL A 33 -11.42 -6.75 18.56
N HIS A 34 -11.08 -5.65 17.88
CA HIS A 34 -11.20 -4.29 18.39
C HIS A 34 -12.37 -3.61 17.68
N HIS A 35 -13.10 -2.75 18.39
CA HIS A 35 -14.21 -1.99 17.80
C HIS A 35 -14.01 -0.49 18.01
N LEU A 36 -14.09 0.27 16.92
CA LEU A 36 -14.18 1.72 16.93
C LEU A 36 -15.59 2.14 16.50
N ARG A 37 -16.24 2.92 17.38
CA ARG A 37 -17.59 3.45 17.16
C ARG A 37 -17.63 4.80 16.47
N GLU A 38 -16.47 5.42 16.28
CA GLU A 38 -16.33 6.77 15.73
C GLU A 38 -15.44 6.72 14.50
N MET A 39 -15.85 7.40 13.43
CA MET A 39 -15.09 7.53 12.18
C MET A 39 -14.16 8.74 12.14
N THR A 40 -13.91 9.38 13.28
CA THR A 40 -13.00 10.52 13.43
C THR A 40 -11.59 10.07 13.80
N ASP A 41 -10.58 10.76 13.26
CA ASP A 41 -9.16 10.49 13.53
C ASP A 41 -8.77 9.01 13.39
N LEU A 42 -9.30 8.34 12.35
CA LEU A 42 -9.14 6.90 12.18
C LEU A 42 -7.69 6.49 12.00
N VAL A 43 -6.90 7.23 11.23
CA VAL A 43 -5.51 6.86 10.90
C VAL A 43 -4.64 6.67 12.15
N PRO A 44 -4.53 7.64 13.09
CA PRO A 44 -3.72 7.44 14.29
C PRO A 44 -4.30 6.34 15.21
N ARG A 45 -5.63 6.18 15.27
CA ARG A 45 -6.26 5.11 16.06
C ARG A 45 -5.96 3.73 15.49
N ILE A 46 -6.04 3.57 14.17
CA ILE A 46 -5.70 2.35 13.44
C ILE A 46 -4.21 2.03 13.66
N ALA A 47 -3.33 3.02 13.55
CA ALA A 47 -1.89 2.83 13.78
C ALA A 47 -1.57 2.38 15.21
N ALA A 48 -2.32 2.87 16.22
CA ALA A 48 -2.14 2.46 17.61
C ALA A 48 -2.63 1.03 17.88
N ILE A 49 -3.71 0.61 17.22
CA ILE A 49 -4.27 -0.75 17.34
C ILE A 49 -3.40 -1.77 16.58
N ASP A 50 -2.83 -1.35 15.46
CA ASP A 50 -2.04 -2.14 14.52
C ASP A 50 -2.76 -3.44 14.09
N PRO A 51 -3.95 -3.34 13.43
CA PRO A 51 -4.72 -4.50 13.03
C PRO A 51 -4.15 -5.18 11.78
N ASP A 52 -4.40 -6.48 11.66
CA ASP A 52 -4.09 -7.26 10.45
C ASP A 52 -5.13 -7.05 9.36
N VAL A 53 -6.39 -6.85 9.75
CA VAL A 53 -7.53 -6.61 8.85
C VAL A 53 -8.48 -5.59 9.45
N ILE A 54 -9.03 -4.73 8.60
CA ILE A 54 -10.02 -3.73 8.99
C ILE A 54 -11.34 -4.05 8.30
N LEU A 55 -12.40 -4.17 9.08
CA LEU A 55 -13.78 -4.30 8.61
C LEU A 55 -14.50 -2.99 8.89
N ILE A 56 -15.10 -2.40 7.87
CA ILE A 56 -15.85 -1.16 8.00
C ILE A 56 -17.28 -1.47 7.60
N ASP A 57 -18.22 -1.27 8.52
CA ASP A 57 -19.64 -1.40 8.23
C ASP A 57 -20.24 0.00 8.03
N LEU A 58 -20.82 0.24 6.86
CA LEU A 58 -21.37 1.51 6.43
C LEU A 58 -22.82 1.29 5.99
N GLU A 59 -23.78 1.72 6.80
CA GLU A 59 -25.20 1.51 6.49
C GLU A 59 -25.61 2.21 5.18
N ASN A 60 -25.60 3.54 5.17
CA ASN A 60 -25.96 4.35 4.00
C ASN A 60 -24.91 5.44 3.78
N PRO A 61 -23.69 5.08 3.35
CA PRO A 61 -22.64 6.06 3.18
C PRO A 61 -22.95 6.95 1.97
N ASN A 62 -22.69 8.25 2.12
CA ASN A 62 -22.63 9.16 0.98
C ASN A 62 -21.25 9.06 0.30
N ARG A 63 -21.11 9.71 -0.87
CA ARG A 63 -19.85 9.72 -1.62
C ARG A 63 -18.67 10.24 -0.80
N ASP A 64 -18.88 11.29 -0.01
CA ASP A 64 -17.84 11.91 0.81
C ASP A 64 -17.30 10.94 1.87
N THR A 65 -18.18 10.14 2.48
CA THR A 65 -17.82 9.12 3.47
C THR A 65 -16.95 8.05 2.84
N VAL A 66 -17.35 7.56 1.66
CA VAL A 66 -16.58 6.56 0.92
C VAL A 66 -15.22 7.11 0.47
N GLU A 67 -15.16 8.34 -0.02
CA GLU A 67 -13.91 9.01 -0.36
C GLU A 67 -12.99 9.19 0.86
N GLN A 68 -13.54 9.53 2.02
CA GLN A 68 -12.79 9.60 3.27
C GLN A 68 -12.16 8.23 3.60
N MET A 69 -12.94 7.14 3.49
CA MET A 69 -12.42 5.80 3.74
C MET A 69 -11.34 5.37 2.74
N PHE A 70 -11.37 5.88 1.51
CA PHE A 70 -10.28 5.67 0.54
C PHE A 70 -9.00 6.41 0.91
N ARG A 71 -9.10 7.58 1.54
CA ARG A 71 -7.90 8.27 2.05
C ARG A 71 -7.30 7.48 3.19
N VAL A 72 -8.14 7.01 4.12
CA VAL A 72 -7.72 6.13 5.22
C VAL A 72 -7.03 4.88 4.67
N SER A 73 -7.60 4.20 3.67
CA SER A 73 -7.03 2.96 3.13
C SER A 73 -5.63 3.12 2.56
N ARG A 74 -5.36 4.23 1.86
CA ARG A 74 -4.05 4.55 1.30
C ARG A 74 -3.00 4.83 2.37
N GLU A 75 -3.41 5.42 3.49
CA GLU A 75 -2.50 5.79 4.59
C GLU A 75 -2.16 4.60 5.48
N VAL A 76 -3.16 3.81 5.88
CA VAL A 76 -2.97 2.75 6.89
C VAL A 76 -2.29 1.50 6.34
N LYS A 77 -2.26 1.31 5.01
CA LYS A 77 -1.63 0.15 4.35
C LYS A 77 -1.98 -1.18 5.04
N ARG A 78 -3.28 -1.40 5.28
CA ARG A 78 -3.85 -2.65 5.80
C ARG A 78 -4.97 -3.14 4.86
N PRO A 79 -5.22 -4.46 4.79
CA PRO A 79 -6.40 -5.02 4.15
C PRO A 79 -7.68 -4.40 4.72
N ILE A 80 -8.54 -3.86 3.85
CA ILE A 80 -9.82 -3.26 4.24
C ILE A 80 -10.97 -3.94 3.48
N ALA A 81 -11.95 -4.44 4.23
CA ALA A 81 -13.24 -4.85 3.70
C ALA A 81 -14.31 -3.85 4.15
N MET A 82 -15.03 -3.27 3.19
CA MET A 82 -16.16 -2.38 3.44
C MET A 82 -17.46 -3.12 3.14
N PHE A 83 -18.38 -3.10 4.10
CA PHE A 83 -19.74 -3.60 3.98
C PHE A 83 -20.67 -2.41 3.84
N VAL A 84 -21.58 -2.50 2.87
CA VAL A 84 -22.59 -1.49 2.60
C VAL A 84 -23.95 -2.16 2.41
N ASP A 85 -25.01 -1.55 2.94
CA ASP A 85 -26.37 -2.07 2.75
C ASP A 85 -26.87 -1.68 1.35
N GLU A 86 -26.70 -0.42 0.97
CA GLU A 86 -27.05 0.09 -0.35
C GLU A 86 -25.86 0.82 -1.00
N SER A 87 -25.65 0.58 -2.30
CA SER A 87 -24.67 1.34 -3.09
C SER A 87 -25.06 1.47 -4.55
N ASP A 88 -24.77 2.63 -5.14
CA ASP A 88 -24.88 2.84 -6.58
C ASP A 88 -23.70 2.16 -7.31
N PRO A 89 -23.90 1.55 -8.50
CA PRO A 89 -22.84 1.06 -9.38
C PRO A 89 -21.62 1.98 -9.54
N GLU A 90 -21.79 3.31 -9.50
CA GLU A 90 -20.68 4.25 -9.61
C GLU A 90 -19.80 4.27 -8.36
N MET A 91 -20.38 4.12 -7.16
CA MET A 91 -19.63 4.04 -5.90
C MET A 91 -18.80 2.75 -5.85
N THR A 92 -19.37 1.62 -6.30
CA THR A 92 -18.65 0.34 -6.39
C THR A 92 -17.43 0.43 -7.30
N LYS A 93 -17.55 1.09 -8.47
CA LYS A 93 -16.41 1.29 -9.38
C LYS A 93 -15.32 2.16 -8.75
N GLN A 94 -15.70 3.19 -8.02
CA GLN A 94 -14.74 4.06 -7.33
C GLN A 94 -14.02 3.31 -6.21
N ALA A 95 -14.73 2.45 -5.45
CA ALA A 95 -14.12 1.60 -4.43
C ALA A 95 -13.07 0.65 -4.97
N ILE A 96 -13.34 0.03 -6.11
CA ILE A 96 -12.37 -0.82 -6.81
C ILE A 96 -11.15 0.00 -7.24
N ARG A 97 -11.35 1.19 -7.84
CA ARG A 97 -10.24 2.07 -8.27
C ARG A 97 -9.42 2.62 -7.12
N ALA A 98 -10.02 2.78 -5.95
CA ALA A 98 -9.37 3.29 -4.77
C ALA A 98 -8.51 2.26 -4.02
N GLY A 99 -8.53 0.99 -4.47
CA GLY A 99 -7.73 -0.07 -3.86
C GLY A 99 -8.35 -0.66 -2.59
N VAL A 100 -9.67 -0.50 -2.39
CA VAL A 100 -10.36 -1.23 -1.32
C VAL A 100 -10.29 -2.73 -1.62
N SER A 101 -9.85 -3.50 -0.63
CA SER A 101 -9.59 -4.92 -0.82
C SER A 101 -10.87 -5.71 -1.05
N ALA A 102 -11.98 -5.34 -0.38
CA ALA A 102 -13.32 -5.88 -0.66
C ALA A 102 -14.42 -4.82 -0.42
N TYR A 103 -15.40 -4.75 -1.31
CA TYR A 103 -16.60 -3.90 -1.19
C TYR A 103 -17.83 -4.79 -1.38
N ILE A 104 -18.62 -4.96 -0.33
CA ILE A 104 -19.72 -5.94 -0.29
C ILE A 104 -21.04 -5.22 -0.08
N ILE A 105 -21.92 -5.42 -1.06
CA ILE A 105 -23.31 -4.98 -1.05
C ILE A 105 -24.14 -6.13 -0.47
N ASP A 106 -25.16 -5.83 0.33
CA ASP A 106 -26.03 -6.75 1.10
C ASP A 106 -25.60 -6.96 2.57
N GLY A 107 -24.79 -6.06 3.11
CA GLY A 107 -24.44 -6.05 4.53
C GLY A 107 -23.71 -7.30 5.03
N LEU A 108 -23.50 -7.34 6.35
CA LEU A 108 -22.70 -8.37 6.97
C LEU A 108 -23.54 -9.59 7.40
N ARG A 109 -23.19 -10.78 6.88
CA ARG A 109 -23.74 -12.07 7.33
C ARG A 109 -22.63 -12.96 7.87
N ARG A 110 -22.90 -13.71 8.94
CA ARG A 110 -21.91 -14.56 9.63
C ARG A 110 -21.16 -15.51 8.68
N ASP A 111 -21.88 -16.12 7.75
CA ASP A 111 -21.33 -17.07 6.78
C ASP A 111 -20.43 -16.44 5.71
N ARG A 112 -20.46 -15.11 5.57
CA ARG A 112 -19.67 -14.37 4.58
C ARG A 112 -18.42 -13.72 5.16
N ILE A 113 -18.29 -13.61 6.49
CA ILE A 113 -17.20 -12.89 7.14
C ILE A 113 -15.84 -13.48 6.77
N GLN A 114 -15.65 -14.78 6.98
CA GLN A 114 -14.36 -15.44 6.71
C GLN A 114 -13.97 -15.38 5.22
N PRO A 115 -14.84 -15.74 4.25
CA PRO A 115 -14.51 -15.59 2.82
C PRO A 115 -14.14 -14.16 2.44
N VAL A 116 -14.78 -13.16 3.03
CA VAL A 116 -14.50 -11.74 2.77
C VAL A 116 -13.13 -11.34 3.31
N VAL A 117 -12.82 -11.74 4.54
CA VAL A 117 -11.51 -11.51 5.16
C VAL A 117 -10.40 -12.11 4.30
N ASP A 118 -10.57 -13.36 3.86
CA ASP A 118 -9.60 -14.07 3.01
C ASP A 118 -9.38 -13.34 1.67
N VAL A 119 -10.48 -12.91 1.02
CA VAL A 119 -10.41 -12.14 -0.23
C VAL A 119 -9.74 -10.78 -0.03
N ALA A 120 -10.04 -10.10 1.09
CA ALA A 120 -9.45 -8.81 1.40
C ALA A 120 -7.94 -8.92 1.62
N ILE A 121 -7.48 -9.90 2.42
CA ILE A 121 -6.05 -10.15 2.62
C ILE A 121 -5.36 -10.45 1.29
N SER A 122 -5.90 -11.41 0.53
CA SER A 122 -5.28 -11.85 -0.73
C SER A 122 -5.18 -10.71 -1.75
N ARG A 123 -6.23 -9.90 -1.90
CA ARG A 123 -6.20 -8.75 -2.81
C ARG A 123 -5.23 -7.68 -2.35
N PHE A 124 -5.15 -7.44 -1.05
CA PHE A 124 -4.21 -6.46 -0.50
C PHE A 124 -2.76 -6.87 -0.75
N GLU A 125 -2.42 -8.15 -0.51
CA GLU A 125 -1.08 -8.69 -0.79
C GLU A 125 -0.73 -8.58 -2.27
N ALA A 126 -1.64 -8.99 -3.16
CA ALA A 126 -1.45 -8.89 -4.61
C ALA A 126 -1.24 -7.43 -5.06
N TYR A 127 -2.02 -6.50 -4.52
CA TYR A 127 -1.88 -5.07 -4.84
C TYR A 127 -0.53 -4.52 -4.36
N ARG A 128 -0.13 -4.84 -3.12
CA ARG A 128 1.17 -4.40 -2.58
C ARG A 128 2.34 -4.95 -3.37
N GLU A 129 2.27 -6.20 -3.81
CA GLU A 129 3.31 -6.80 -4.64
C GLU A 129 3.45 -6.05 -5.98
N LEU A 130 2.32 -5.71 -6.62
CA LEU A 130 2.32 -4.92 -7.85
C LEU A 130 2.86 -3.50 -7.64
N GLU A 131 2.45 -2.82 -6.56
CA GLU A 131 2.94 -1.49 -6.21
C GLU A 131 4.45 -1.47 -5.95
N GLN A 132 4.96 -2.49 -5.22
CA GLN A 132 6.40 -2.63 -4.97
C GLN A 132 7.16 -2.85 -6.27
N ARG A 133 6.69 -3.73 -7.15
CA ARG A 133 7.32 -3.96 -8.47
C ARG A 133 7.32 -2.71 -9.34
N ALA A 134 6.24 -1.93 -9.32
CA ALA A 134 6.18 -0.67 -10.04
C ALA A 134 7.21 0.33 -9.50
N THR A 135 7.29 0.49 -8.18
CA THR A 135 8.26 1.34 -7.50
C THR A 135 9.70 0.93 -7.83
N ASP A 136 10.00 -0.37 -7.79
CA ASP A 136 11.33 -0.90 -8.08
C ASP A 136 11.72 -0.64 -9.56
N ALA A 137 10.78 -0.81 -10.48
CA ALA A 137 11.00 -0.55 -11.91
C ALA A 137 11.24 0.94 -12.20
N GLU A 138 10.48 1.83 -11.56
CA GLU A 138 10.67 3.28 -11.65
C GLU A 138 12.05 3.70 -11.12
N LEU A 139 12.45 3.14 -9.97
CA LEU A 139 13.77 3.39 -9.39
C LEU A 139 14.88 2.92 -10.34
N GLN A 140 14.80 1.70 -10.87
CA GLN A 140 15.79 1.18 -11.82
C GLN A 140 15.91 2.06 -13.07
N LEU A 141 14.78 2.56 -13.60
CA LEU A 141 14.78 3.46 -14.74
C LEU A 141 15.43 4.81 -14.40
N ALA A 142 15.15 5.36 -13.21
CA ALA A 142 15.76 6.59 -12.72
C ALA A 142 17.28 6.44 -12.56
N GLU A 143 17.73 5.35 -11.91
CA GLU A 143 19.15 5.04 -11.74
C GLU A 143 19.87 4.91 -13.08
N ARG A 144 19.24 4.24 -14.06
CA ARG A 144 19.78 4.11 -15.42
C ARG A 144 19.97 5.47 -16.10
N LYS A 145 18.99 6.37 -16.01
CA LYS A 145 19.09 7.73 -16.58
C LYS A 145 20.25 8.51 -15.97
N VAL A 146 20.48 8.39 -14.67
CA VAL A 146 21.58 9.05 -13.97
C VAL A 146 22.94 8.51 -14.45
N ILE A 147 23.07 7.18 -14.57
CA ILE A 147 24.29 6.55 -15.08
C ILE A 147 24.55 6.97 -16.54
N ASP A 148 23.52 7.00 -17.38
CA ASP A 148 23.64 7.42 -18.78
C ASP A 148 24.07 8.88 -18.90
N ARG A 149 23.55 9.78 -18.05
CA ARG A 149 24.03 11.18 -17.96
C ARG A 149 25.49 11.25 -17.54
N ALA A 150 25.90 10.53 -16.50
CA ALA A 150 27.30 10.54 -16.06
C ALA A 150 28.25 9.98 -17.13
N LYS A 151 27.83 8.95 -17.89
CA LYS A 151 28.59 8.45 -19.04
C LYS A 151 28.79 9.56 -20.09
N ALA A 152 27.71 10.26 -20.47
CA ALA A 152 27.79 11.33 -21.47
C ALA A 152 28.81 12.42 -21.07
N VAL A 153 28.84 12.77 -19.78
CA VAL A 153 29.80 13.74 -19.22
C VAL A 153 31.23 13.24 -19.31
N LEU A 154 31.48 11.98 -18.95
CA LEU A 154 32.82 11.37 -19.06
C LEU A 154 33.26 11.26 -20.52
N MET A 155 32.34 10.92 -21.42
CA MET A 155 32.61 10.85 -22.86
C MET A 155 33.05 12.22 -23.39
N GLU A 156 32.34 13.29 -23.04
CA GLU A 156 32.65 14.65 -23.47
C GLU A 156 33.96 15.18 -22.83
N LYS A 157 34.11 15.08 -21.52
CA LYS A 157 35.23 15.69 -20.78
C LYS A 157 36.55 14.93 -20.92
N ARG A 158 36.49 13.61 -21.12
CA ARG A 158 37.68 12.74 -21.18
C ARG A 158 37.87 12.05 -22.52
N ALA A 159 37.10 12.42 -23.54
CA ALA A 159 37.12 11.83 -24.88
C ALA A 159 37.03 10.29 -24.86
N MET A 160 36.17 9.76 -23.98
CA MET A 160 36.00 8.32 -23.78
C MET A 160 34.88 7.78 -24.69
N THR A 161 34.99 6.53 -25.10
CA THR A 161 33.86 5.80 -25.70
C THR A 161 32.84 5.45 -24.61
N GLU A 162 31.59 5.19 -24.99
CA GLU A 162 30.55 4.78 -24.04
C GLU A 162 30.93 3.53 -23.21
N PRO A 163 31.50 2.45 -23.79
CA PRO A 163 31.96 1.31 -23.00
C PRO A 163 33.04 1.69 -21.98
N ALA A 164 34.00 2.54 -22.36
CA ALA A 164 35.08 2.97 -21.48
C ALA A 164 34.54 3.86 -20.33
N ALA A 165 33.55 4.71 -20.59
CA ALA A 165 32.90 5.52 -19.57
C ALA A 165 32.11 4.64 -18.57
N TYR A 166 31.38 3.63 -19.06
CA TYR A 166 30.69 2.67 -18.20
C TYR A 166 31.66 1.91 -17.29
N ASP A 167 32.76 1.40 -17.86
CA ASP A 167 33.78 0.67 -17.10
C ASP A 167 34.47 1.55 -16.06
N ALA A 168 34.69 2.85 -16.36
CA ALA A 168 35.23 3.80 -15.40
C ALA A 168 34.28 4.01 -14.20
N ILE A 169 32.99 4.24 -14.44
CA ILE A 169 31.97 4.36 -13.37
C ILE A 169 31.94 3.08 -12.53
N ARG A 170 31.94 1.91 -13.19
CA ARG A 170 31.92 0.60 -12.52
C ARG A 170 33.17 0.36 -11.68
N ALA A 171 34.35 0.71 -12.18
CA ALA A 171 35.61 0.59 -11.45
C ALA A 171 35.63 1.50 -10.21
N MET A 172 35.15 2.75 -10.35
CA MET A 172 35.02 3.67 -9.21
C MET A 172 34.02 3.19 -8.17
N ALA A 173 32.88 2.63 -8.60
CA ALA A 173 31.87 2.04 -7.72
C ALA A 173 32.47 0.89 -6.90
N ARG A 174 33.20 -0.03 -7.55
CA ARG A 174 33.92 -1.12 -6.88
C ARG A 174 34.97 -0.61 -5.90
N ALA A 175 35.81 0.34 -6.31
CA ALA A 175 36.87 0.88 -5.46
C ALA A 175 36.33 1.58 -4.20
N LYS A 176 35.13 2.19 -4.29
CA LYS A 176 34.48 2.90 -3.18
C LYS A 176 33.47 2.05 -2.40
N GLY A 177 33.21 0.81 -2.81
CA GLY A 177 32.17 -0.03 -2.21
C GLY A 177 30.75 0.56 -2.32
N LYS A 178 30.48 1.34 -3.36
CA LYS A 178 29.20 2.04 -3.59
C LYS A 178 28.46 1.48 -4.80
N ARG A 179 27.17 1.78 -4.91
CA ARG A 179 26.41 1.48 -6.12
C ARG A 179 26.84 2.39 -7.28
N MET A 180 26.65 1.91 -8.51
CA MET A 180 27.02 2.68 -9.71
C MET A 180 26.28 4.01 -9.80
N VAL A 181 24.99 4.05 -9.41
CA VAL A 181 24.21 5.30 -9.40
C VAL A 181 24.79 6.34 -8.44
N GLU A 182 25.21 5.95 -7.24
CA GLU A 182 25.77 6.89 -6.25
C GLU A 182 27.09 7.52 -6.75
N VAL A 183 27.88 6.75 -7.48
CA VAL A 183 29.09 7.26 -8.13
C VAL A 183 28.73 8.18 -9.29
N ALA A 184 27.74 7.81 -10.10
CA ALA A 184 27.26 8.65 -11.19
C ALA A 184 26.72 10.00 -10.69
N GLU A 185 25.93 10.00 -9.61
CA GLU A 185 25.48 11.23 -8.93
C GLU A 185 26.66 12.06 -8.46
N SER A 186 27.63 11.45 -7.77
CA SER A 186 28.82 12.16 -7.29
C SER A 186 29.61 12.83 -8.43
N LEU A 187 29.70 12.18 -9.59
CA LEU A 187 30.35 12.74 -10.79
C LEU A 187 29.57 13.92 -11.36
N LEU A 188 28.23 13.81 -11.44
CA LEU A 188 27.38 14.88 -11.93
C LEU A 188 27.43 16.10 -11.00
N THR A 189 27.38 15.90 -9.68
CA THR A 189 27.51 16.97 -8.70
C THR A 189 28.88 17.66 -8.79
N ALA A 190 29.98 16.90 -8.93
CA ALA A 190 31.31 17.48 -9.11
C ALA A 190 31.39 18.35 -10.39
N GLN A 191 30.79 17.88 -11.49
CA GLN A 191 30.71 18.63 -12.74
C GLN A 191 29.91 19.94 -12.58
N GLU A 192 28.77 19.91 -11.90
CA GLU A 192 27.94 21.09 -11.64
C GLU A 192 28.70 22.14 -10.79
N LEU A 193 29.55 21.68 -9.87
CA LEU A 193 30.41 22.52 -9.03
C LEU A 193 31.72 22.95 -9.71
N GLY A 194 32.01 22.44 -10.91
CA GLY A 194 33.20 22.79 -11.69
C GLY A 194 34.53 22.27 -11.12
N ILE A 195 34.49 21.20 -10.30
CA ILE A 195 35.65 20.58 -9.63
C ILE A 195 35.90 19.14 -10.09
#